data_AF-A0A8B8LMG0-F1
#
_entry.id   AF-A0A8B8LMG0-F1
#
_cell.length_a   1.000
_cell.length_b   1.000
_cell.length_c   1.000
_cell.angle_alpha   90.00
_cell.angle_beta   90.00
_cell.angle_gamma   90.00
#
_symmetry.space_group_name_H-M   'P 1'
#
loop_
_entity.id
_entity.type
_entity.pdbx_description
1 polymer ?
#
loop_
_entity_poly.entity_id
_entity_poly.type
_entity_poly.pdbx_seq_one_letter_code
_entity_poly.pdbx_strand_id
1 'polypeptide(L)'
;MAMVDQPLYPIAVLIDELKNEDIQLRLNSIRRLSTIARALGEERTRKELIPFLSENNDDDDEVLLAMAEELGVFIPYVGGVEHANVLLPPLETLCTVEETCVRDKSVESLCRIGAQMREKDLVEHFIPLVKRLAAGEWFTARVSSCGLFHIAYPSAPEASKTELRAIYGQLCQDDMPMVRRSAATNLGKFAATVEAAHLKTDIMSVFEDLTQDDQDSVRLLAVEGCAALGKLLEPQDCVAHILPVIVNFSQDKSWRVRYMVANQLYELCEAVGPDPTRSELVPAYVRLLRDNEAEVRIAAAGKVTKFSRILNPELAIQHILPCVKELSTDSSQHVRSALASVIMGMAPVLGKDATIEQLLPIFLSLLKDEFPDVRLNIISKLDQVNQVIGIDLLSQSLLPAIVELAEDRHWRVRLAIIEYIPLLASQLGVGFFDDKLGALCMQWLKDKVYSIRDAAANNIKRLAEEFGPDWAMQHIIPQVLDMITDPHYLYRMTILQAISLLAPVLGSEITSSKLLPLVINASKDRVPNIKFNVAKVLQSLIPIVDQSVVENTIRPCLVELSEDPDVDVRFFASQALQSSDQAKMSS
;
A
#
# COMPACT_ATOMS: atom_id res chain seq x y z
N MET A 1 58.88 7.20 -26.11
CA MET A 1 57.81 8.04 -26.69
C MET A 1 56.92 8.49 -25.55
N ALA A 2 56.65 9.79 -25.50
CA ALA A 2 56.29 10.56 -24.32
C ALA A 2 55.04 10.07 -23.59
N MET A 3 55.13 10.03 -22.26
CA MET A 3 54.01 10.04 -21.33
C MET A 3 53.19 11.31 -21.63
N VAL A 4 51.94 11.13 -22.04
CA VAL A 4 50.99 12.24 -22.14
C VAL A 4 50.43 12.44 -20.74
N ASP A 5 50.92 13.45 -20.04
CA ASP A 5 50.28 14.02 -18.86
C ASP A 5 48.85 14.45 -19.23
N GLN A 6 47.86 13.64 -18.87
CA GLN A 6 46.50 14.16 -18.74
C GLN A 6 46.49 15.14 -17.57
N PRO A 7 45.83 16.31 -17.70
CA PRO A 7 45.92 17.35 -16.71
C PRO A 7 45.32 16.87 -15.38
N LEU A 8 46.17 16.72 -14.36
CA LEU A 8 45.84 16.38 -12.96
C LEU A 8 44.97 17.43 -12.24
N TYR A 9 44.66 18.55 -12.89
CA TYR A 9 43.99 19.72 -12.32
C TYR A 9 42.53 19.47 -11.85
N PRO A 10 41.70 18.63 -12.50
CA PRO A 10 40.34 18.35 -12.01
C PRO A 10 40.31 17.45 -10.77
N ILE A 11 41.33 16.60 -10.57
CA ILE A 11 41.36 15.58 -9.51
C ILE A 11 41.74 16.19 -8.15
N ALA A 12 42.69 17.12 -8.14
CA ALA A 12 43.04 17.87 -6.93
C ALA A 12 41.86 18.69 -6.42
N VAL A 13 41.10 19.32 -7.33
CA VAL A 13 39.89 20.07 -6.99
C VAL A 13 38.80 19.16 -6.43
N LEU A 14 38.58 17.98 -7.01
CA LEU A 14 37.58 17.01 -6.52
C LEU A 14 37.96 16.41 -5.15
N ILE A 15 39.26 16.19 -4.88
CA ILE A 15 39.75 15.76 -3.56
C ILE A 15 39.68 16.91 -2.54
N ASP A 16 39.96 18.14 -2.96
CA ASP A 16 39.79 19.33 -2.11
C ASP A 16 38.30 19.59 -1.80
N GLU A 17 37.39 19.29 -2.72
CA GLU A 17 35.94 19.34 -2.50
C GLU A 17 35.46 18.29 -1.48
N LEU A 18 36.11 17.11 -1.41
CA LEU A 18 35.85 16.13 -0.36
C LEU A 18 36.31 16.59 1.03
N LYS A 19 37.20 17.59 1.10
CA LYS A 19 37.64 18.23 2.35
C LYS A 19 36.97 19.58 2.59
N ASN A 20 35.97 19.95 1.80
CA ASN A 20 35.32 21.24 1.90
C ASN A 20 34.54 21.34 3.22
N GLU A 21 34.44 22.53 3.81
CA GLU A 21 33.63 22.75 5.02
C GLU A 21 32.12 22.60 4.74
N ASP A 22 31.68 22.82 3.50
CA ASP A 22 30.28 22.67 3.09
C ASP A 22 29.91 21.20 2.86
N ILE A 23 28.97 20.71 3.68
CA ILE A 23 28.40 19.37 3.64
C ILE A 23 27.83 19.04 2.26
N GLN A 24 27.15 19.99 1.61
CA GLN A 24 26.52 19.75 0.30
C GLN A 24 27.55 19.55 -0.80
N LEU A 25 28.70 20.23 -0.72
CA LEU A 25 29.80 20.02 -1.65
C LEU A 25 30.47 18.67 -1.41
N ARG A 26 30.73 18.30 -0.15
CA ARG A 26 31.25 16.95 0.19
C ARG A 26 30.32 15.85 -0.30
N LEU A 27 29.01 15.97 -0.03
CA LEU A 27 27.99 15.01 -0.46
C LEU A 27 27.93 14.87 -1.99
N ASN A 28 27.95 15.99 -2.71
CA ASN A 28 27.95 15.97 -4.18
C ASN A 28 29.21 15.32 -4.75
N SER A 29 30.35 15.49 -4.09
CA SER A 29 31.61 14.85 -4.48
C SER A 29 31.61 13.35 -4.17
N ILE A 30 31.06 12.93 -3.03
CA ILE A 30 30.85 11.51 -2.71
C ILE A 30 29.95 10.83 -3.75
N ARG A 31 28.82 11.45 -4.12
CA ARG A 31 27.93 10.94 -5.19
C ARG A 31 28.57 10.86 -6.58
N ARG A 32 29.77 11.44 -6.74
CA ARG A 32 30.56 11.40 -7.97
C ARG A 32 31.85 10.59 -7.82
N LEU A 33 31.99 9.79 -6.76
CA LEU A 33 33.14 8.92 -6.50
C LEU A 33 33.50 8.04 -7.70
N SER A 34 32.50 7.47 -8.37
CA SER A 34 32.69 6.67 -9.59
C SER A 34 33.37 7.45 -10.72
N THR A 35 33.05 8.74 -10.87
CA THR A 35 33.68 9.62 -11.86
C THR A 35 35.12 9.96 -11.47
N ILE A 36 35.36 10.22 -10.18
CA ILE A 36 36.70 10.49 -9.63
C ILE A 36 37.61 9.27 -9.85
N ALA A 37 37.14 8.07 -9.49
CA ALA A 37 37.92 6.85 -9.66
C ALA A 37 38.20 6.50 -11.13
N ARG A 38 37.22 6.73 -12.02
CA ARG A 38 37.44 6.59 -13.47
C ARG A 38 38.52 7.53 -14.00
N ALA A 39 38.63 8.74 -13.45
CA ALA A 39 39.67 9.70 -13.83
C ALA A 39 41.05 9.37 -13.22
N LEU A 40 41.08 8.85 -11.99
CA LEU A 40 42.31 8.41 -11.32
C LEU A 40 42.90 7.13 -11.92
N GLY A 41 42.05 6.27 -12.45
CA GLY A 41 42.40 4.91 -12.83
C GLY A 41 42.45 3.97 -11.62
N GLU A 42 42.42 2.68 -11.89
CA GLU A 42 42.22 1.63 -10.87
C GLU A 42 43.35 1.59 -9.84
N GLU A 43 44.61 1.72 -10.28
CA GLU A 43 45.78 1.61 -9.39
C GLU A 43 45.85 2.75 -8.36
N ARG A 44 45.62 3.99 -8.81
CA ARG A 44 45.60 5.17 -7.94
C ARG A 44 44.35 5.20 -7.07
N THR A 45 43.22 4.73 -7.59
CA THR A 45 42.01 4.55 -6.78
C THR A 45 42.30 3.68 -5.56
N ARG A 46 42.99 2.54 -5.74
CA ARG A 46 43.37 1.66 -4.64
C ARG A 46 44.41 2.25 -3.68
N LYS A 47 45.40 2.98 -4.21
CA LYS A 47 46.55 3.47 -3.41
C LYS A 47 46.33 4.83 -2.75
N GLU A 48 45.41 5.64 -3.27
CA GLU A 48 45.21 7.02 -2.84
C GLU A 48 43.76 7.26 -2.39
N LEU A 49 42.76 6.98 -3.25
CA LEU A 49 41.36 7.31 -2.95
C LEU A 49 40.78 6.45 -1.82
N ILE A 50 40.98 5.13 -1.86
CA ILE A 50 40.42 4.23 -0.85
C ILE A 50 41.02 4.46 0.55
N PRO A 51 42.36 4.61 0.71
CA PRO A 51 42.94 5.02 1.99
C PRO A 51 42.39 6.36 2.48
N PHE A 52 42.24 7.34 1.58
CA PHE A 52 41.67 8.64 1.90
C PHE A 52 40.24 8.55 2.46
N LEU A 53 39.37 7.72 1.85
CA LEU A 53 38.01 7.48 2.35
C LEU A 53 38.00 6.70 3.67
N SER A 54 39.01 5.85 3.90
CA SER A 54 39.12 5.10 5.15
C SER A 54 39.53 5.98 6.33
N GLU A 55 40.36 7.00 6.07
CA GLU A 55 40.82 7.97 7.07
C GLU A 55 39.73 9.01 7.41
N ASN A 56 38.86 9.39 6.47
CA ASN A 56 37.74 10.32 6.69
C ASN A 56 36.44 9.58 7.05
N ASN A 57 36.45 8.86 8.16
CA ASN A 57 35.27 8.19 8.69
C ASN A 57 34.48 9.01 9.72
N ASP A 58 34.97 10.21 10.06
CA ASP A 58 34.36 11.19 10.97
C ASP A 58 33.81 12.36 10.15
N ASP A 59 32.64 12.16 9.54
CA ASP A 59 31.92 13.14 8.71
C ASP A 59 30.43 13.09 9.04
N ASP A 60 29.63 13.99 8.45
CA ASP A 60 28.17 14.02 8.60
C ASP A 60 27.52 12.70 8.11
N ASP A 61 26.48 12.27 8.83
CA ASP A 61 25.79 11.00 8.58
C ASP A 61 25.29 10.85 7.12
N GLU A 62 24.84 11.94 6.49
CA GLU A 62 24.42 11.93 5.08
C GLU A 62 25.58 11.62 4.13
N VAL A 63 26.77 12.13 4.43
CA VAL A 63 27.99 11.92 3.64
C VAL A 63 28.48 10.49 3.82
N LEU A 64 28.51 10.00 5.06
CA LEU A 64 28.89 8.61 5.38
C LEU A 64 27.91 7.60 4.76
N LEU A 65 26.61 7.89 4.78
CA LEU A 65 25.59 7.06 4.14
C LEU A 65 25.80 6.96 2.62
N ALA A 66 26.03 8.10 1.96
CA ALA A 66 26.31 8.13 0.53
C ALA A 66 27.63 7.42 0.20
N MET A 67 28.64 7.55 1.06
CA MET A 67 29.91 6.85 0.89
C MET A 67 29.74 5.34 1.00
N ALA A 68 29.00 4.86 1.99
CA ALA A 68 28.69 3.44 2.14
C ALA A 68 27.99 2.88 0.89
N GLU A 69 27.04 3.63 0.31
CA GLU A 69 26.32 3.24 -0.90
C GLU A 69 27.22 3.16 -2.13
N GLU A 70 28.03 4.20 -2.39
CA GLU A 70 28.92 4.25 -3.55
C GLU A 70 30.02 3.18 -3.50
N LEU A 71 30.56 2.89 -2.31
CA LEU A 71 31.56 1.85 -2.12
C LEU A 71 31.01 0.45 -2.46
N GLY A 72 29.71 0.22 -2.27
CA GLY A 72 29.06 -1.07 -2.57
C GLY A 72 29.05 -1.44 -4.06
N VAL A 73 29.22 -0.47 -4.96
CA VAL A 73 29.28 -0.68 -6.42
C VAL A 73 30.66 -0.41 -7.00
N PHE A 74 31.69 -0.33 -6.15
CA PHE A 74 32.99 0.19 -6.55
C PHE A 74 33.97 -0.84 -7.14
N ILE A 75 33.59 -2.12 -7.19
CA ILE A 75 34.42 -3.22 -7.72
C ILE A 75 35.01 -2.91 -9.11
N PRO A 76 34.24 -2.41 -10.10
CA PRO A 76 34.81 -2.10 -11.43
C PRO A 76 35.89 -1.01 -11.39
N TYR A 77 35.83 -0.10 -10.43
CA TYR A 77 36.74 1.05 -10.34
C TYR A 77 38.03 0.74 -9.58
N VAL A 78 38.07 -0.37 -8.83
CA VAL A 78 39.28 -0.86 -8.16
C VAL A 78 40.00 -1.94 -8.97
N GLY A 79 39.65 -2.17 -10.23
CA GLY A 79 40.28 -3.19 -11.08
C GLY A 79 39.63 -4.57 -10.97
N GLY A 80 38.34 -4.60 -10.69
CA GLY A 80 37.54 -5.81 -10.71
C GLY A 80 37.64 -6.64 -9.43
N VAL A 81 37.09 -7.85 -9.51
CA VAL A 81 36.90 -8.76 -8.36
C VAL A 81 38.22 -9.11 -7.67
N GLU A 82 39.33 -9.15 -8.40
CA GLU A 82 40.65 -9.50 -7.86
C GLU A 82 41.15 -8.55 -6.77
N HIS A 83 40.61 -7.34 -6.74
CA HIS A 83 40.99 -6.27 -5.82
C HIS A 83 39.83 -5.80 -4.95
N ALA A 84 38.71 -6.54 -4.91
CA ALA A 84 37.55 -6.17 -4.11
C ALA A 84 37.86 -6.07 -2.60
N ASN A 85 38.88 -6.79 -2.12
CA ASN A 85 39.32 -6.77 -0.73
C ASN A 85 39.75 -5.39 -0.22
N VAL A 86 40.19 -4.48 -1.10
CA VAL A 86 40.57 -3.11 -0.71
C VAL A 86 39.38 -2.27 -0.24
N LEU A 87 38.15 -2.64 -0.62
CA LEU A 87 36.93 -1.94 -0.22
C LEU A 87 36.44 -2.34 1.18
N LEU A 88 36.99 -3.43 1.73
CA LEU A 88 36.55 -3.96 3.02
C LEU A 88 36.91 -3.04 4.20
N PRO A 89 38.15 -2.51 4.35
CA PRO A 89 38.50 -1.64 5.48
C PRO A 89 37.66 -0.37 5.66
N PRO A 90 37.35 0.45 4.63
CA PRO A 90 36.51 1.61 4.82
C PRO A 90 35.09 1.21 5.25
N LEU A 91 34.51 0.18 4.64
CA LEU A 91 33.17 -0.30 5.01
C LEU A 91 33.13 -0.96 6.39
N GLU A 92 34.21 -1.65 6.81
CA GLU A 92 34.36 -2.19 8.16
C GLU A 92 34.30 -1.07 9.19
N THR A 93 34.96 0.05 8.92
CA THR A 93 34.95 1.22 9.81
C THR A 93 33.55 1.84 9.87
N LEU A 94 32.89 2.01 8.72
CA LEU A 94 31.51 2.50 8.65
C LEU A 94 30.50 1.57 9.33
N CYS A 95 30.79 0.28 9.47
CA CYS A 95 29.98 -0.64 10.26
C CYS A 95 30.06 -0.39 11.77
N THR A 96 30.98 0.44 12.25
CA THR A 96 31.17 0.72 13.69
C THR A 96 30.59 2.06 14.15
N VAL A 97 30.17 2.93 13.23
CA VAL A 97 29.64 4.28 13.53
C VAL A 97 28.33 4.22 14.32
N GLU A 98 27.96 5.30 14.98
CA GLU A 98 26.77 5.34 15.84
C GLU A 98 25.45 5.33 15.05
N GLU A 99 25.41 5.99 13.89
CA GLU A 99 24.20 6.10 13.07
C GLU A 99 23.81 4.77 12.43
N THR A 100 22.56 4.34 12.68
CA THR A 100 22.08 3.02 12.26
C THR A 100 21.93 2.94 10.75
N CYS A 101 21.48 4.01 10.10
CA CYS A 101 21.28 4.03 8.65
C CYS A 101 22.60 3.80 7.90
N VAL A 102 23.70 4.39 8.38
CA VAL A 102 25.04 4.22 7.81
C VAL A 102 25.52 2.78 7.99
N ARG A 103 25.35 2.20 9.18
CA ARG A 103 25.72 0.79 9.44
C ARG A 103 24.94 -0.16 8.54
N ASP A 104 23.62 0.00 8.45
CA ASP A 104 22.76 -0.88 7.64
C ASP A 104 23.16 -0.82 6.15
N LYS A 105 23.43 0.37 5.63
CA LYS A 105 23.92 0.56 4.26
C LYS A 105 25.31 -0.04 4.06
N SER A 106 26.20 0.08 5.05
CA SER A 106 27.55 -0.50 5.00
C SER A 106 27.51 -2.03 4.97
N VAL A 107 26.64 -2.64 5.78
CA VAL A 107 26.39 -4.09 5.76
C VAL A 107 25.81 -4.53 4.42
N GLU A 108 24.86 -3.78 3.84
CA GLU A 108 24.31 -4.05 2.50
C GLU A 108 25.42 -4.04 1.43
N SER A 109 26.27 -3.02 1.44
CA SER A 109 27.41 -2.87 0.53
C SER A 109 28.44 -3.98 0.71
N LEU A 110 28.77 -4.35 1.94
CA LEU A 110 29.64 -5.50 2.23
C LEU A 110 29.05 -6.81 1.71
N CYS A 111 27.74 -7.03 1.86
CA CYS A 111 27.08 -8.22 1.32
C CYS A 111 27.15 -8.26 -0.21
N ARG A 112 26.91 -7.12 -0.88
CA ARG A 112 27.00 -7.00 -2.34
C ARG A 112 28.42 -7.26 -2.86
N ILE A 113 29.43 -6.76 -2.16
CA ILE A 113 30.83 -6.99 -2.50
C ILE A 113 31.20 -8.45 -2.26
N GLY A 114 30.91 -8.98 -1.06
CA GLY A 114 31.22 -10.36 -0.68
C GLY A 114 30.58 -11.40 -1.62
N ALA A 115 29.35 -11.18 -2.07
CA ALA A 115 28.68 -12.06 -3.04
C ALA A 115 29.39 -12.14 -4.41
N GLN A 116 30.26 -11.17 -4.75
CA GLN A 116 31.04 -11.14 -5.98
C GLN A 116 32.49 -11.58 -5.79
N MET A 117 33.00 -11.63 -4.55
CA MET A 117 34.38 -11.99 -4.25
C MET A 117 34.67 -13.46 -4.59
N ARG A 118 35.93 -13.75 -4.96
CA ARG A 118 36.39 -15.14 -5.15
C ARG A 118 36.42 -15.85 -3.79
N GLU A 119 36.15 -17.15 -3.78
CA GLU A 119 36.17 -17.97 -2.55
C GLU A 119 37.46 -17.80 -1.74
N LYS A 120 38.62 -17.78 -2.41
CA LYS A 120 39.91 -17.54 -1.75
C LYS A 120 39.95 -16.20 -1.01
N ASP A 121 39.47 -15.14 -1.66
CA ASP A 121 39.49 -13.78 -1.09
C ASP A 121 38.45 -13.64 0.04
N LEU A 122 37.32 -14.36 -0.05
CA LEU A 122 36.36 -14.48 1.05
C LEU A 122 37.00 -15.10 2.29
N VAL A 123 37.76 -16.19 2.12
CA VAL A 123 38.43 -16.88 3.22
C VAL A 123 39.56 -16.04 3.81
N GLU A 124 40.38 -15.42 2.98
CA GLU A 124 41.56 -14.65 3.41
C GLU A 124 41.22 -13.27 4.00
N HIS A 125 40.14 -12.63 3.55
CA HIS A 125 39.85 -11.24 3.91
C HIS A 125 38.46 -11.02 4.53
N PHE A 126 37.41 -11.61 3.95
CA PHE A 126 36.03 -11.36 4.40
C PHE A 126 35.71 -12.06 5.72
N ILE A 127 36.08 -13.33 5.88
CA ILE A 127 35.86 -14.08 7.14
C ILE A 127 36.59 -13.39 8.33
N PRO A 128 37.88 -13.00 8.23
CA PRO A 128 38.53 -12.25 9.30
C PRO A 128 37.83 -10.93 9.64
N LEU A 129 37.29 -10.20 8.67
CA LEU A 129 36.51 -8.99 8.91
C LEU A 129 35.26 -9.29 9.76
N VAL A 130 34.49 -10.31 9.39
CA VAL A 130 33.29 -10.70 10.15
C VAL A 130 33.64 -11.05 11.59
N LYS A 131 34.74 -11.80 11.79
CA LYS A 131 35.22 -12.15 13.13
C LYS A 131 35.66 -10.93 13.94
N ARG A 132 36.36 -9.96 13.33
CA ARG A 132 36.76 -8.72 14.02
C ARG A 132 35.55 -7.89 14.44
N LEU A 133 34.56 -7.73 13.57
CA LEU A 133 33.33 -7.02 13.91
C LEU A 133 32.55 -7.72 15.02
N ALA A 134 32.44 -9.05 14.97
CA ALA A 134 31.76 -9.85 15.99
C ALA A 134 32.46 -9.82 17.36
N ALA A 135 33.79 -9.70 17.38
CA ALA A 135 34.59 -9.55 18.60
C ALA A 135 34.81 -8.09 19.02
N GLY A 136 34.17 -7.12 18.35
CA GLY A 136 34.34 -5.70 18.63
C GLY A 136 33.89 -5.32 20.04
N GLU A 137 34.63 -4.44 20.70
CA GLU A 137 34.30 -3.95 22.04
C GLU A 137 32.95 -3.21 22.05
N TRP A 138 32.72 -2.38 21.03
CA TRP A 138 31.47 -1.64 20.85
C TRP A 138 30.37 -2.53 20.27
N PHE A 139 29.18 -2.44 20.85
CA PHE A 139 28.02 -3.22 20.39
C PHE A 139 27.62 -2.89 18.95
N THR A 140 27.93 -1.69 18.44
CA THR A 140 27.65 -1.24 17.07
C THR A 140 28.30 -2.15 16.03
N ALA A 141 29.58 -2.50 16.24
CA ALA A 141 30.32 -3.43 15.40
C ALA A 141 29.69 -4.84 15.43
N ARG A 142 29.33 -5.31 16.63
CA ARG A 142 28.71 -6.63 16.82
C ARG A 142 27.32 -6.72 16.16
N VAL A 143 26.53 -5.65 16.25
CA VAL A 143 25.23 -5.51 15.54
C VAL A 143 25.43 -5.67 14.03
N SER A 144 26.39 -4.94 13.44
CA SER A 144 26.67 -5.00 12.00
C SER A 144 27.16 -6.39 11.56
N SER A 145 27.96 -7.05 12.40
CA SER A 145 28.51 -8.39 12.09
C SER A 145 27.41 -9.42 11.83
N CYS A 146 26.27 -9.34 12.52
CA CYS A 146 25.16 -10.30 12.43
C CYS A 146 24.62 -10.44 10.99
N GLY A 147 24.68 -9.38 10.20
CA GLY A 147 24.22 -9.37 8.80
C GLY A 147 25.18 -10.03 7.81
N LEU A 148 26.43 -10.32 8.19
CA LEU A 148 27.48 -10.72 7.25
C LEU A 148 27.75 -12.24 7.22
N PHE A 149 27.28 -12.99 8.22
CA PHE A 149 27.57 -14.42 8.37
C PHE A 149 27.09 -15.26 7.18
N HIS A 150 25.91 -14.96 6.62
CA HIS A 150 25.35 -15.72 5.49
C HIS A 150 26.19 -15.61 4.20
N ILE A 151 27.00 -14.56 4.05
CA ILE A 151 27.95 -14.42 2.94
C ILE A 151 29.28 -15.11 3.25
N ALA A 152 29.73 -15.03 4.50
CA ALA A 152 31.01 -15.60 4.93
C ALA A 152 30.99 -17.13 5.04
N TYR A 153 29.87 -17.72 5.45
CA TYR A 153 29.75 -19.12 5.83
C TYR A 153 29.90 -20.13 4.67
N PRO A 154 29.25 -19.96 3.49
CA PRO A 154 29.30 -20.96 2.42
C PRO A 154 30.71 -21.28 1.94
N SER A 155 31.56 -20.26 1.85
CA SER A 155 32.95 -20.37 1.35
C SER A 155 33.97 -20.72 2.44
N ALA A 156 33.53 -20.84 3.71
CA ALA A 156 34.43 -21.07 4.82
C ALA A 156 34.94 -22.53 4.87
N PRO A 157 36.22 -22.78 5.22
CA PRO A 157 36.70 -24.11 5.55
C PRO A 157 35.95 -24.70 6.76
N GLU A 158 35.86 -26.02 6.87
CA GLU A 158 35.08 -26.70 7.94
C GLU A 158 35.45 -26.27 9.37
N ALA A 159 36.74 -26.03 9.64
CA ALA A 159 37.19 -25.49 10.93
C ALA A 159 36.62 -24.08 11.19
N SER A 160 36.66 -23.21 10.17
CA SER A 160 36.10 -21.86 10.24
C SER A 160 34.58 -21.85 10.31
N LYS A 161 33.88 -22.79 9.63
CA LYS A 161 32.42 -22.91 9.74
C LYS A 161 32.01 -23.20 11.18
N THR A 162 32.69 -24.13 11.84
CA THR A 162 32.43 -24.48 13.25
C THR A 162 32.63 -23.27 14.16
N GLU A 163 33.70 -22.52 13.94
CA GLU A 163 33.97 -21.29 14.68
C GLU A 163 32.92 -20.20 14.40
N LEU A 164 32.51 -20.01 13.14
CA LEU A 164 31.48 -19.03 12.79
C LEU A 164 30.13 -19.36 13.43
N ARG A 165 29.72 -20.63 13.49
CA ARG A 165 28.51 -21.04 14.23
C ARG A 165 28.62 -20.73 15.71
N ALA A 166 29.77 -21.01 16.33
CA ALA A 166 30.00 -20.71 17.74
C ALA A 166 29.96 -19.19 18.03
N ILE A 167 30.60 -18.37 17.19
CA ILE A 167 30.57 -16.90 17.31
C ILE A 167 29.14 -16.39 17.16
N TYR A 168 28.39 -16.89 16.17
CA TYR A 168 27.00 -16.46 15.98
C TYR A 168 26.12 -16.83 17.18
N GLY A 169 26.33 -18.01 17.78
CA GLY A 169 25.67 -18.38 19.03
C GLY A 169 25.99 -17.42 20.18
N GLN A 170 27.24 -16.98 20.31
CA GLN A 170 27.63 -15.96 21.31
C GLN A 170 26.92 -14.63 21.07
N LEU A 171 26.79 -14.17 19.82
CA LEU A 171 26.06 -12.94 19.49
C LEU A 171 24.57 -13.02 19.85
N CYS A 172 23.97 -14.20 19.75
CA CYS A 172 22.58 -14.43 20.14
C CYS A 172 22.38 -14.42 21.66
N GLN A 173 23.45 -14.62 22.43
CA GLN A 173 23.45 -14.56 23.90
C GLN A 173 24.19 -13.31 24.43
N ASP A 174 24.48 -12.32 23.57
CA ASP A 174 25.22 -11.11 23.95
C ASP A 174 24.50 -10.35 25.07
N ASP A 175 25.25 -9.77 26.02
CA ASP A 175 24.68 -8.99 27.12
C ASP A 175 23.81 -7.83 26.64
N MET A 176 24.14 -7.25 25.47
CA MET A 176 23.44 -6.10 24.91
C MET A 176 22.23 -6.52 24.07
N PRO A 177 21.00 -6.13 24.44
CA PRO A 177 19.79 -6.51 23.70
C PRO A 177 19.81 -6.12 22.22
N MET A 178 20.48 -5.02 21.86
CA MET A 178 20.57 -4.57 20.47
C MET A 178 21.31 -5.57 19.57
N VAL A 179 22.33 -6.26 20.10
CA VAL A 179 23.09 -7.29 19.38
C VAL A 179 22.21 -8.52 19.20
N ARG A 180 21.57 -9.01 20.26
CA ARG A 180 20.64 -10.16 20.20
C ARG A 180 19.49 -9.90 19.24
N ARG A 181 18.98 -8.65 19.22
CA ARG A 181 17.96 -8.21 18.26
C ARG A 181 18.45 -8.32 16.82
N SER A 182 19.65 -7.81 16.53
CA SER A 182 20.26 -7.91 15.19
C SER A 182 20.52 -9.36 14.76
N ALA A 183 20.94 -10.20 15.70
CA ALA A 183 21.15 -11.62 15.48
C ALA A 183 19.81 -12.31 15.15
N ALA A 184 18.76 -12.08 15.94
CA ALA A 184 17.42 -12.62 15.67
C ALA A 184 16.88 -12.21 14.29
N THR A 185 17.06 -10.95 13.87
CA THR A 185 16.66 -10.47 12.53
C THR A 185 17.38 -11.20 11.40
N ASN A 186 18.66 -11.53 11.57
CA ASN A 186 19.48 -12.15 10.51
C ASN A 186 19.53 -13.68 10.59
N LEU A 187 18.97 -14.30 11.63
CA LEU A 187 19.01 -15.73 11.87
C LEU A 187 18.47 -16.52 10.67
N GLY A 188 17.35 -16.11 10.10
CA GLY A 188 16.75 -16.79 8.95
C GLY A 188 17.65 -16.80 7.71
N LYS A 189 18.38 -15.70 7.44
CA LYS A 189 19.33 -15.62 6.32
C LYS A 189 20.53 -16.53 6.56
N PHE A 190 21.05 -16.53 7.79
CA PHE A 190 22.18 -17.39 8.14
C PHE A 190 21.78 -18.87 8.10
N ALA A 191 20.65 -19.23 8.69
CA ALA A 191 20.08 -20.58 8.68
C ALA A 191 19.94 -21.16 7.28
N ALA A 192 19.53 -20.35 6.29
CA ALA A 192 19.39 -20.77 4.90
C ALA A 192 20.71 -21.17 4.22
N THR A 193 21.86 -20.81 4.81
CA THR A 193 23.20 -21.11 4.30
C THR A 193 23.91 -22.25 5.05
N VAL A 194 23.31 -22.71 6.15
CA VAL A 194 23.87 -23.75 7.02
C VAL A 194 23.38 -25.13 6.57
N GLU A 195 24.26 -26.13 6.65
CA GLU A 195 23.94 -27.51 6.30
C GLU A 195 22.87 -28.09 7.24
N ALA A 196 21.98 -28.94 6.70
CA ALA A 196 20.82 -29.49 7.43
C ALA A 196 21.17 -30.17 8.77
N ALA A 197 22.35 -30.79 8.87
CA ALA A 197 22.82 -31.41 10.11
C ALA A 197 23.02 -30.38 11.24
N HIS A 198 23.59 -29.21 10.91
CA HIS A 198 23.85 -28.13 11.86
C HIS A 198 22.65 -27.20 12.04
N LEU A 199 21.72 -27.18 11.08
CA LEU A 199 20.46 -26.47 11.23
C LEU A 199 19.68 -27.02 12.44
N LYS A 200 19.54 -28.34 12.54
CA LYS A 200 18.78 -28.99 13.63
C LYS A 200 19.46 -28.93 15.00
N THR A 201 20.79 -28.81 15.05
CA THR A 201 21.53 -28.77 16.32
C THR A 201 21.82 -27.33 16.75
N ASP A 202 22.62 -26.62 15.95
CA ASP A 202 23.26 -25.38 16.37
C ASP A 202 22.28 -24.22 16.20
N ILE A 203 21.64 -24.12 15.03
CA ILE A 203 20.69 -23.03 14.74
C ILE A 203 19.42 -23.15 15.57
N MET A 204 18.87 -24.37 15.72
CA MET A 204 17.68 -24.57 16.55
C MET A 204 17.95 -24.31 18.04
N SER A 205 19.11 -24.69 18.57
CA SER A 205 19.47 -24.35 19.96
C SER A 205 19.51 -22.84 20.17
N VAL A 206 20.15 -22.11 19.27
CA VAL A 206 20.23 -20.64 19.33
C VAL A 206 18.85 -20.00 19.16
N PHE A 207 18.02 -20.55 18.29
CA PHE A 207 16.64 -20.10 18.11
C PHE A 207 15.82 -20.29 19.39
N GLU A 208 15.90 -21.47 20.03
CA GLU A 208 15.21 -21.75 21.29
C GLU A 208 15.62 -20.75 22.39
N ASP A 209 16.91 -20.42 22.51
CA ASP A 209 17.38 -19.39 23.45
C ASP A 209 16.75 -18.01 23.18
N LEU A 210 16.73 -17.57 21.92
CA LEU A 210 16.12 -16.29 21.52
C LEU A 210 14.61 -16.26 21.80
N THR A 211 13.93 -17.41 21.78
CA THR A 211 12.49 -17.47 22.10
C THR A 211 12.20 -17.26 23.58
N GLN A 212 13.18 -17.53 24.44
CA GLN A 212 13.08 -17.37 25.89
C GLN A 212 13.73 -16.07 26.40
N ASP A 213 14.13 -15.17 25.49
CA ASP A 213 14.78 -13.91 25.86
C ASP A 213 13.90 -13.06 26.79
N ASP A 214 14.51 -12.41 27.78
CA ASP A 214 13.79 -11.53 28.69
C ASP A 214 13.19 -10.30 27.98
N GLN A 215 13.82 -9.83 26.91
CA GLN A 215 13.40 -8.65 26.15
C GLN A 215 12.34 -9.01 25.12
N ASP A 216 11.17 -8.37 25.21
CA ASP A 216 10.10 -8.57 24.23
C ASP A 216 10.52 -8.16 22.81
N SER A 217 11.42 -7.16 22.72
CA SER A 217 12.05 -6.68 21.49
C SER A 217 12.91 -7.72 20.75
N VAL A 218 13.32 -8.79 21.42
CA VAL A 218 14.02 -9.94 20.82
C VAL A 218 13.01 -11.05 20.52
N ARG A 219 12.14 -11.38 21.47
CA ARG A 219 11.11 -12.42 21.28
C ARG A 219 10.18 -12.15 20.10
N LEU A 220 9.82 -10.89 19.82
CA LEU A 220 9.00 -10.58 18.65
C LEU A 220 9.71 -10.92 17.32
N LEU A 221 11.03 -10.80 17.26
CA LEU A 221 11.82 -11.14 16.07
C LEU A 221 11.99 -12.65 15.92
N ALA A 222 12.00 -13.38 17.03
CA ALA A 222 11.95 -14.84 17.01
C ALA A 222 10.65 -15.36 16.34
N VAL A 223 9.55 -14.60 16.39
CA VAL A 223 8.33 -14.92 15.61
C VAL A 223 8.63 -14.90 14.11
N GLU A 224 9.35 -13.89 13.60
CA GLU A 224 9.75 -13.84 12.19
C GLU A 224 10.71 -14.99 11.83
N GLY A 225 11.58 -15.35 12.78
CA GLY A 225 12.44 -16.53 12.72
C GLY A 225 11.65 -17.82 12.51
N CYS A 226 10.47 -17.97 13.15
CA CYS A 226 9.61 -19.15 12.96
C CYS A 226 9.23 -19.36 11.50
N ALA A 227 8.85 -18.28 10.79
CA ALA A 227 8.43 -18.35 9.40
C ALA A 227 9.62 -18.63 8.46
N ALA A 228 10.80 -18.09 8.76
CA ALA A 228 12.02 -18.36 7.98
C ALA A 228 12.51 -19.81 8.17
N LEU A 229 12.62 -20.26 9.42
CA LEU A 229 13.05 -21.62 9.76
C LEU A 229 12.03 -22.67 9.30
N GLY A 230 10.73 -22.36 9.39
CA GLY A 230 9.66 -23.25 8.94
C GLY A 230 9.70 -23.58 7.46
N LYS A 231 10.37 -22.75 6.63
CA LYS A 231 10.61 -23.04 5.19
C LYS A 231 11.84 -23.91 4.94
N LEU A 232 12.74 -24.02 5.92
CA LEU A 232 14.01 -24.73 5.81
C LEU A 232 13.95 -26.13 6.45
N LEU A 233 13.07 -26.30 7.43
CA LEU A 233 12.88 -27.54 8.18
C LEU A 233 11.87 -28.47 7.50
N GLU A 234 11.98 -29.77 7.80
CA GLU A 234 10.95 -30.72 7.39
C GLU A 234 9.68 -30.53 8.23
N PRO A 235 8.48 -30.86 7.71
CA PRO A 235 7.22 -30.65 8.44
C PRO A 235 7.19 -31.29 9.83
N GLN A 236 7.87 -32.44 10.02
CA GLN A 236 7.95 -33.11 11.32
C GLN A 236 8.73 -32.29 12.35
N ASP A 237 9.83 -31.66 11.94
CA ASP A 237 10.62 -30.80 12.81
C ASP A 237 9.90 -29.47 13.09
N CYS A 238 9.17 -28.93 12.11
CA CYS A 238 8.32 -27.75 12.31
C CYS A 238 7.27 -28.00 13.40
N VAL A 239 6.64 -29.17 13.40
CA VAL A 239 5.68 -29.56 14.45
C VAL A 239 6.36 -29.77 15.79
N ALA A 240 7.56 -30.36 15.81
CA ALA A 240 8.26 -30.63 17.06
C ALA A 240 8.81 -29.37 17.75
N HIS A 241 9.34 -28.41 16.97
CA HIS A 241 10.08 -27.27 17.51
C HIS A 241 9.42 -25.91 17.28
N ILE A 242 8.82 -25.67 16.12
CA ILE A 242 8.27 -24.34 15.77
C ILE A 242 6.84 -24.17 16.33
N LEU A 243 6.01 -25.21 16.23
CA LEU A 243 4.62 -25.15 16.69
C LEU A 243 4.48 -24.81 18.19
N PRO A 244 5.23 -25.44 19.12
CA PRO A 244 5.14 -25.10 20.55
C PRO A 244 5.50 -23.65 20.84
N VAL A 245 6.49 -23.10 20.12
CA VAL A 245 6.93 -21.70 20.24
C VAL A 245 5.80 -20.75 19.84
N ILE A 246 5.13 -21.00 18.71
CA ILE A 246 4.00 -20.17 18.25
C ILE A 246 2.84 -20.21 19.25
N VAL A 247 2.50 -21.40 19.75
CA VAL A 247 1.42 -21.58 20.74
C VAL A 247 1.75 -20.85 22.04
N ASN A 248 3.01 -20.90 22.49
CA ASN A 248 3.48 -20.15 23.66
C ASN A 248 3.43 -18.63 23.42
N PHE A 249 3.94 -18.16 22.28
CA PHE A 249 3.94 -16.75 21.91
C PHE A 249 2.55 -16.17 21.72
N SER A 250 1.55 -16.97 21.33
CA SER A 250 0.14 -16.54 21.32
C SER A 250 -0.39 -16.16 22.71
N GLN A 251 0.33 -16.52 23.77
CA GLN A 251 0.02 -16.26 25.19
C GLN A 251 1.13 -15.47 25.88
N ASP A 252 2.07 -14.87 25.12
CA ASP A 252 3.16 -14.08 25.69
C ASP A 252 2.62 -12.92 26.53
N LYS A 253 3.37 -12.55 27.58
CA LYS A 253 3.02 -11.40 28.44
C LYS A 253 2.97 -10.09 27.65
N SER A 254 3.88 -9.91 26.68
CA SER A 254 3.93 -8.73 25.83
C SER A 254 2.93 -8.85 24.69
N TRP A 255 2.03 -7.87 24.59
CA TRP A 255 1.06 -7.79 23.49
C TRP A 255 1.75 -7.63 22.13
N ARG A 256 2.97 -7.08 22.07
CA ARG A 256 3.74 -6.91 20.83
C ARG A 256 4.14 -8.26 20.23
N VAL A 257 4.52 -9.22 21.06
CA VAL A 257 4.83 -10.59 20.63
C VAL A 257 3.55 -11.26 20.12
N ARG A 258 2.44 -11.17 20.87
CA ARG A 258 1.13 -11.70 20.43
C ARG A 258 0.64 -11.07 19.12
N TYR A 259 0.87 -9.77 18.95
CA TYR A 259 0.58 -9.02 17.73
C TYR A 259 1.40 -9.52 16.53
N MET A 260 2.69 -9.83 16.75
CA MET A 260 3.52 -10.46 15.70
C MET A 260 3.02 -11.85 15.32
N VAL A 261 2.61 -12.68 16.29
CA VAL A 261 2.00 -13.97 15.99
C VAL A 261 0.73 -13.79 15.15
N ALA A 262 -0.15 -12.86 15.50
CA ALA A 262 -1.37 -12.59 14.73
C ALA A 262 -1.08 -12.15 13.29
N ASN A 263 0.01 -11.40 13.06
CA ASN A 263 0.38 -10.92 11.73
C ASN A 263 0.95 -12.03 10.81
N GLN A 264 1.70 -12.96 11.39
CA GLN A 264 2.42 -14.02 10.67
C GLN A 264 1.74 -15.39 10.73
N LEU A 265 0.59 -15.50 11.41
CA LEU A 265 -0.06 -16.77 11.64
C LEU A 265 -0.33 -17.55 10.33
N TYR A 266 -0.61 -16.84 9.23
CA TYR A 266 -0.87 -17.46 7.94
C TYR A 266 0.37 -18.18 7.38
N GLU A 267 1.51 -17.49 7.32
CA GLU A 267 2.79 -18.05 6.87
C GLU A 267 3.22 -19.24 7.74
N LEU A 268 2.91 -19.17 9.03
CA LEU A 268 3.20 -20.25 9.98
C LEU A 268 2.29 -21.48 9.76
N CYS A 269 1.02 -21.29 9.41
CA CYS A 269 0.12 -22.39 9.05
C CYS A 269 0.61 -23.16 7.82
N GLU A 270 1.14 -22.44 6.82
CA GLU A 270 1.73 -23.08 5.62
C GLU A 270 2.97 -23.92 5.98
N ALA A 271 3.77 -23.48 6.95
CA ALA A 271 4.99 -24.18 7.37
C ALA A 271 4.72 -25.46 8.20
N VAL A 272 3.74 -25.44 9.11
CA VAL A 272 3.43 -26.61 9.96
C VAL A 272 2.47 -27.60 9.29
N GLY A 273 1.75 -27.17 8.26
CA GLY A 273 0.78 -27.99 7.54
C GLY A 273 -0.62 -28.02 8.16
N PRO A 274 -1.59 -28.66 7.48
CA PRO A 274 -3.02 -28.52 7.78
C PRO A 274 -3.46 -29.21 9.07
N ASP A 275 -2.93 -30.40 9.39
CA ASP A 275 -3.39 -31.16 10.57
C ASP A 275 -2.99 -30.50 11.90
N PRO A 276 -1.72 -30.09 12.11
CA PRO A 276 -1.31 -29.37 13.32
C PRO A 276 -1.98 -27.98 13.42
N THR A 277 -2.21 -27.34 12.27
CA THR A 277 -2.95 -26.07 12.21
C THR A 277 -4.35 -26.23 12.81
N ARG A 278 -5.05 -27.32 12.47
CA ARG A 278 -6.42 -27.57 12.96
C ARG A 278 -6.47 -27.89 14.45
N SER A 279 -5.54 -28.69 14.97
CA SER A 279 -5.56 -29.14 16.37
C SER A 279 -5.05 -28.07 17.34
N GLU A 280 -3.99 -27.34 16.99
CA GLU A 280 -3.26 -26.49 17.95
C GLU A 280 -3.31 -25.00 17.62
N LEU A 281 -3.26 -24.62 16.34
CA LEU A 281 -3.30 -23.20 15.95
C LEU A 281 -4.70 -22.61 16.00
N VAL A 282 -5.78 -23.39 15.80
CA VAL A 282 -7.16 -22.88 15.95
C VAL A 282 -7.42 -22.34 17.36
N PRO A 283 -7.16 -23.09 18.45
CA PRO A 283 -7.27 -22.54 19.81
C PRO A 283 -6.39 -21.31 20.05
N ALA A 284 -5.18 -21.28 19.50
CA ALA A 284 -4.29 -20.12 19.61
C ALA A 284 -4.87 -18.88 18.92
N TYR A 285 -5.42 -19.05 17.73
CA TYR A 285 -6.03 -17.97 16.99
C TYR A 285 -7.29 -17.44 17.66
N VAL A 286 -8.13 -18.31 18.23
CA VAL A 286 -9.30 -17.91 19.02
C VAL A 286 -8.90 -17.03 20.21
N ARG A 287 -7.77 -17.32 20.87
CA ARG A 287 -7.23 -16.45 21.93
C ARG A 287 -6.83 -15.08 21.40
N LEU A 288 -6.17 -15.02 20.25
CA LEU A 288 -5.76 -13.75 19.62
C LEU A 288 -6.96 -12.90 19.17
N LEU A 289 -8.03 -13.54 18.67
CA LEU A 289 -9.27 -12.84 18.33
C LEU A 289 -9.98 -12.27 19.57
N ARG A 290 -9.77 -12.88 20.74
CA ARG A 290 -10.31 -12.44 22.04
C ARG A 290 -9.25 -11.78 22.93
N ASP A 291 -8.17 -11.28 22.35
CA ASP A 291 -7.09 -10.67 23.12
C ASP A 291 -7.59 -9.45 23.90
N ASN A 292 -7.01 -9.17 25.05
CA ASN A 292 -7.35 -7.98 25.83
C ASN A 292 -6.94 -6.69 25.10
N GLU A 293 -5.87 -6.73 24.31
CA GLU A 293 -5.32 -5.59 23.58
C GLU A 293 -5.98 -5.41 22.21
N ALA A 294 -6.43 -4.18 21.91
CA ALA A 294 -7.15 -3.91 20.67
C ALA A 294 -6.27 -4.11 19.43
N GLU A 295 -4.99 -3.73 19.48
CA GLU A 295 -4.04 -3.89 18.37
C GLU A 295 -3.87 -5.36 17.95
N VAL A 296 -3.84 -6.28 18.91
CA VAL A 296 -3.78 -7.72 18.63
C VAL A 296 -5.07 -8.19 17.97
N ARG A 297 -6.23 -7.76 18.48
CA ARG A 297 -7.54 -8.08 17.88
C ARG A 297 -7.68 -7.50 16.46
N ILE A 298 -7.16 -6.31 16.19
CA ILE A 298 -7.14 -5.68 14.85
C ILE A 298 -6.35 -6.57 13.87
N ALA A 299 -5.12 -6.94 14.23
CA ALA A 299 -4.28 -7.80 13.40
C ALA A 299 -4.94 -9.16 13.15
N ALA A 300 -5.49 -9.77 14.21
CA ALA A 300 -6.18 -11.05 14.11
C ALA A 300 -7.44 -10.93 13.22
N ALA A 301 -8.30 -9.95 13.45
CA ALA A 301 -9.53 -9.71 12.68
C ALA A 301 -9.25 -9.52 11.18
N GLY A 302 -8.20 -8.77 10.83
CA GLY A 302 -7.79 -8.56 9.43
C GLY A 302 -7.32 -9.82 8.70
N LYS A 303 -7.02 -10.92 9.42
CA LYS A 303 -6.56 -12.19 8.85
C LYS A 303 -7.62 -13.30 8.87
N VAL A 304 -8.80 -13.06 9.43
CA VAL A 304 -9.87 -14.07 9.63
C VAL A 304 -10.20 -14.81 8.34
N THR A 305 -10.36 -14.07 7.24
CA THR A 305 -10.67 -14.67 5.92
C THR A 305 -9.56 -15.61 5.45
N LYS A 306 -8.29 -15.21 5.59
CA LYS A 306 -7.17 -16.04 5.15
C LYS A 306 -7.06 -17.30 5.97
N PHE A 307 -7.19 -17.18 7.29
CA PHE A 307 -7.15 -18.32 8.20
C PHE A 307 -8.32 -19.28 7.96
N SER A 308 -9.53 -18.74 7.75
CA SER A 308 -10.73 -19.56 7.50
C SER A 308 -10.61 -20.41 6.24
N ARG A 309 -9.88 -19.95 5.20
CA ARG A 309 -9.65 -20.74 3.96
C ARG A 309 -8.75 -21.96 4.17
N ILE A 310 -7.90 -21.95 5.19
CA ILE A 310 -7.05 -23.10 5.54
C ILE A 310 -7.86 -24.17 6.30
N LEU A 311 -8.89 -23.72 7.02
CA LEU A 311 -9.78 -24.60 7.76
C LEU A 311 -10.85 -25.22 6.86
N ASN A 312 -11.41 -26.34 7.30
CA ASN A 312 -12.66 -26.84 6.76
C ASN A 312 -13.85 -26.00 7.28
N PRO A 313 -14.98 -25.97 6.54
CA PRO A 313 -16.15 -25.17 6.91
C PRO A 313 -16.66 -25.44 8.32
N GLU A 314 -16.61 -26.71 8.79
CA GLU A 314 -17.12 -27.08 10.10
C GLU A 314 -16.34 -26.40 11.24
N LEU A 315 -15.00 -26.40 11.19
CA LEU A 315 -14.18 -25.75 12.21
C LEU A 315 -14.32 -24.22 12.16
N ALA A 316 -14.44 -23.65 10.97
CA ALA A 316 -14.66 -22.21 10.81
C ALA A 316 -15.99 -21.78 11.45
N ILE A 317 -17.07 -22.54 11.23
CA ILE A 317 -18.39 -22.28 11.84
C ILE A 317 -18.34 -22.48 13.35
N GLN A 318 -17.69 -23.55 13.82
CA GLN A 318 -17.69 -23.90 15.25
C GLN A 318 -16.83 -22.95 16.11
N HIS A 319 -15.66 -22.54 15.61
CA HIS A 319 -14.67 -21.83 16.42
C HIS A 319 -14.45 -20.38 16.01
N ILE A 320 -14.45 -20.08 14.71
CA ILE A 320 -14.09 -18.73 14.21
C ILE A 320 -15.31 -17.83 14.15
N LEU A 321 -16.44 -18.32 13.65
CA LEU A 321 -17.67 -17.54 13.46
C LEU A 321 -18.24 -16.95 14.76
N PRO A 322 -18.21 -17.63 15.93
CA PRO A 322 -18.58 -17.01 17.20
C PRO A 322 -17.69 -15.82 17.55
N CYS A 323 -16.38 -15.92 17.30
CA CYS A 323 -15.44 -14.83 17.54
C CYS A 323 -15.70 -13.65 16.58
N VAL A 324 -16.02 -13.92 15.31
CA VAL A 324 -16.41 -12.90 14.33
C VAL A 324 -17.66 -12.14 14.80
N LYS A 325 -18.64 -12.85 15.36
CA LYS A 325 -19.83 -12.23 15.94
C LYS A 325 -19.48 -11.30 17.11
N GLU A 326 -18.62 -11.74 18.02
CA GLU A 326 -18.16 -10.90 19.14
C GLU A 326 -17.40 -9.65 18.65
N LEU A 327 -16.48 -9.83 17.70
CA LEU A 327 -15.68 -8.77 17.10
C LEU A 327 -16.53 -7.73 16.35
N SER A 328 -17.69 -8.14 15.81
CA SER A 328 -18.61 -7.20 15.15
C SER A 328 -19.24 -6.18 16.11
N THR A 329 -19.22 -6.49 17.41
CA THR A 329 -19.71 -5.62 18.49
C THR A 329 -18.57 -5.16 19.41
N ASP A 330 -17.32 -5.24 18.94
CA ASP A 330 -16.14 -4.85 19.73
C ASP A 330 -16.22 -3.38 20.15
N SER A 331 -15.69 -3.05 21.33
CA SER A 331 -15.65 -1.66 21.81
C SER A 331 -14.77 -0.77 20.95
N SER A 332 -13.72 -1.32 20.32
CA SER A 332 -12.82 -0.59 19.44
C SER A 332 -13.37 -0.51 18.01
N GLN A 333 -13.60 0.72 17.53
CA GLN A 333 -14.00 0.98 16.15
C GLN A 333 -12.98 0.44 15.13
N HIS A 334 -11.69 0.38 15.49
CA HIS A 334 -10.63 -0.11 14.62
C HIS A 334 -10.70 -1.62 14.43
N VAL A 335 -11.08 -2.36 15.48
CA VAL A 335 -11.33 -3.82 15.40
C VAL A 335 -12.51 -4.09 14.47
N ARG A 336 -13.64 -3.39 14.68
CA ARG A 336 -14.83 -3.53 13.84
C ARG A 336 -14.53 -3.18 12.38
N SER A 337 -13.73 -2.14 12.15
CA SER A 337 -13.31 -1.70 10.82
C SER A 337 -12.40 -2.74 10.14
N ALA A 338 -11.44 -3.31 10.87
CA ALA A 338 -10.58 -4.38 10.36
C ALA A 338 -11.39 -5.62 9.96
N LEU A 339 -12.34 -6.04 10.80
CA LEU A 339 -13.26 -7.14 10.47
C LEU A 339 -14.09 -6.83 9.23
N ALA A 340 -14.72 -5.64 9.18
CA ALA A 340 -15.56 -5.21 8.07
C ALA A 340 -14.83 -5.25 6.72
N SER A 341 -13.52 -4.97 6.71
CA SER A 341 -12.71 -4.97 5.49
C SER A 341 -12.53 -6.35 4.86
N VAL A 342 -12.71 -7.44 5.64
CA VAL A 342 -12.42 -8.81 5.20
C VAL A 342 -13.58 -9.80 5.33
N ILE A 343 -14.60 -9.50 6.14
CA ILE A 343 -15.65 -10.45 6.56
C ILE A 343 -16.29 -11.25 5.42
N MET A 344 -16.57 -10.61 4.28
CA MET A 344 -17.22 -11.28 3.14
C MET A 344 -16.34 -12.29 2.42
N GLY A 345 -15.03 -12.26 2.62
CA GLY A 345 -14.14 -13.29 2.11
C GLY A 345 -14.32 -14.66 2.77
N MET A 346 -15.06 -14.75 3.89
CA MET A 346 -15.47 -16.01 4.51
C MET A 346 -16.63 -16.70 3.79
N ALA A 347 -17.45 -15.97 3.03
CA ALA A 347 -18.66 -16.54 2.41
C ALA A 347 -18.39 -17.76 1.50
N PRO A 348 -17.34 -17.77 0.65
CA PRO A 348 -16.99 -18.96 -0.14
C PRO A 348 -16.57 -20.17 0.71
N VAL A 349 -16.07 -19.95 1.93
CA VAL A 349 -15.65 -21.03 2.85
C VAL A 349 -16.85 -21.61 3.58
N LEU A 350 -17.76 -20.76 4.05
CA LEU A 350 -18.93 -21.17 4.83
C LEU A 350 -20.02 -21.82 3.96
N GLY A 351 -20.05 -21.49 2.67
CA GLY A 351 -21.14 -21.88 1.77
C GLY A 351 -22.36 -20.97 1.92
N LYS A 352 -23.34 -21.16 1.03
CA LYS A 352 -24.49 -20.25 0.88
C LYS A 352 -25.38 -20.21 2.13
N ASP A 353 -25.73 -21.37 2.67
CA ASP A 353 -26.69 -21.46 3.78
C ASP A 353 -26.15 -20.82 5.06
N ALA A 354 -24.93 -21.18 5.48
CA ALA A 354 -24.29 -20.59 6.66
C ALA A 354 -23.99 -19.09 6.47
N THR A 355 -23.68 -18.65 5.24
CA THR A 355 -23.53 -17.22 4.94
C THR A 355 -24.83 -16.46 5.18
N ILE A 356 -25.97 -16.99 4.72
CA ILE A 356 -27.28 -16.35 4.87
C ILE A 356 -27.73 -16.37 6.33
N GLU A 357 -27.61 -17.50 7.02
CA GLU A 357 -28.13 -17.66 8.38
C GLU A 357 -27.28 -16.94 9.43
N GLN A 358 -25.96 -16.91 9.26
CA GLN A 358 -25.04 -16.48 10.32
C GLN A 358 -24.17 -15.28 9.95
N LEU A 359 -23.67 -15.18 8.72
CA LEU A 359 -22.79 -14.08 8.32
C LEU A 359 -23.57 -12.82 7.93
N LEU A 360 -24.71 -12.96 7.26
CA LEU A 360 -25.53 -11.84 6.81
C LEU A 360 -26.05 -10.97 7.98
N PRO A 361 -26.53 -11.52 9.11
CA PRO A 361 -26.86 -10.69 10.27
C PRO A 361 -25.69 -9.85 10.79
N ILE A 362 -24.48 -10.41 10.78
CA ILE A 362 -23.25 -9.70 11.21
C ILE A 362 -22.92 -8.59 10.21
N PHE A 363 -23.01 -8.89 8.91
CA PHE A 363 -22.81 -7.91 7.85
C PHE A 363 -23.78 -6.72 7.95
N LEU A 364 -25.07 -6.99 8.17
CA LEU A 364 -26.10 -5.95 8.34
C LEU A 364 -25.88 -5.13 9.62
N SER A 365 -25.39 -5.75 10.70
CA SER A 365 -25.02 -5.03 11.92
C SER A 365 -23.89 -4.04 11.67
N LEU A 366 -22.83 -4.47 10.98
CA LEU A 366 -21.68 -3.61 10.64
C LEU A 366 -22.04 -2.53 9.60
N LEU A 367 -23.02 -2.81 8.73
CA LEU A 367 -23.54 -1.82 7.77
C LEU A 367 -24.21 -0.64 8.48
N LYS A 368 -24.77 -0.88 9.68
CA LYS A 368 -25.41 0.12 10.54
C LYS A 368 -24.52 0.60 11.70
N ASP A 369 -23.21 0.35 11.62
CA ASP A 369 -22.26 0.76 12.66
C ASP A 369 -22.26 2.27 12.85
N GLU A 370 -21.97 2.76 14.06
CA GLU A 370 -21.88 4.20 14.33
C GLU A 370 -20.70 4.86 13.60
N PHE A 371 -19.61 4.11 13.37
CA PHE A 371 -18.38 4.64 12.80
C PHE A 371 -18.37 4.57 11.26
N PRO A 372 -18.13 5.69 10.56
CA PRO A 372 -18.19 5.72 9.09
C PRO A 372 -17.27 4.75 8.39
N ASP A 373 -16.02 4.54 8.88
CA ASP A 373 -15.07 3.67 8.18
C ASP A 373 -15.50 2.20 8.20
N VAL A 374 -16.21 1.77 9.25
CA VAL A 374 -16.82 0.42 9.31
C VAL A 374 -17.86 0.28 8.21
N ARG A 375 -18.78 1.25 8.11
CA ARG A 375 -19.83 1.28 7.09
C ARG A 375 -19.23 1.31 5.68
N LEU A 376 -18.22 2.14 5.43
CA LEU A 376 -17.51 2.24 4.16
C LEU A 376 -16.85 0.92 3.75
N ASN A 377 -16.17 0.26 4.69
CA ASN A 377 -15.55 -1.03 4.44
C ASN A 377 -16.59 -2.09 4.04
N ILE A 378 -17.74 -2.14 4.72
CA ILE A 378 -18.84 -3.03 4.36
C ILE A 378 -19.43 -2.69 2.98
N ILE A 379 -19.66 -1.41 2.68
CA ILE A 379 -20.19 -0.96 1.37
C ILE A 379 -19.29 -1.44 0.23
N SER A 380 -17.97 -1.37 0.39
CA SER A 380 -17.00 -1.84 -0.61
C SER A 380 -17.10 -3.34 -0.92
N LYS A 381 -17.81 -4.12 -0.08
CA LYS A 381 -17.99 -5.58 -0.22
C LYS A 381 -19.41 -6.00 -0.61
N LEU A 382 -20.32 -5.06 -0.86
CA LEU A 382 -21.71 -5.38 -1.21
C LEU A 382 -21.82 -6.25 -2.47
N ASP A 383 -20.95 -6.04 -3.46
CA ASP A 383 -20.91 -6.89 -4.67
C ASP A 383 -20.65 -8.37 -4.34
N GLN A 384 -19.71 -8.64 -3.42
CA GLN A 384 -19.38 -10.01 -3.00
C GLN A 384 -20.55 -10.69 -2.28
N VAL A 385 -21.31 -9.94 -1.47
CA VAL A 385 -22.52 -10.44 -0.83
C VAL A 385 -23.55 -10.82 -1.89
N ASN A 386 -23.79 -9.93 -2.85
CA ASN A 386 -24.83 -10.12 -3.85
C ASN A 386 -24.61 -11.41 -4.66
N GLN A 387 -23.37 -11.72 -5.02
CA GLN A 387 -23.01 -12.95 -5.71
C GLN A 387 -23.39 -14.23 -4.93
N VAL A 388 -23.44 -14.17 -3.60
CA VAL A 388 -23.71 -15.33 -2.74
C VAL A 388 -25.20 -15.47 -2.40
N ILE A 389 -25.87 -14.36 -2.04
CA ILE A 389 -27.26 -14.41 -1.56
C ILE A 389 -28.29 -14.44 -2.71
N GLY A 390 -27.97 -13.81 -3.85
CA GLY A 390 -28.89 -13.58 -4.95
C GLY A 390 -29.83 -12.38 -4.73
N ILE A 391 -30.49 -11.95 -5.81
CA ILE A 391 -31.23 -10.69 -5.91
C ILE A 391 -32.43 -10.62 -4.94
N ASP A 392 -33.11 -11.75 -4.70
CA ASP A 392 -34.33 -11.78 -3.89
C ASP A 392 -34.07 -11.40 -2.43
N LEU A 393 -33.05 -12.00 -1.79
CA LEU A 393 -32.70 -11.69 -0.40
C LEU A 393 -32.07 -10.30 -0.26
N LEU A 394 -31.37 -9.84 -1.30
CA LEU A 394 -30.80 -8.49 -1.36
C LEU A 394 -31.91 -7.43 -1.25
N SER A 395 -32.98 -7.60 -2.01
CA SER A 395 -34.12 -6.66 -2.02
C SER A 395 -34.81 -6.56 -0.64
N GLN A 396 -34.92 -7.67 0.09
CA GLN A 396 -35.64 -7.72 1.37
C GLN A 396 -34.78 -7.23 2.54
N SER A 397 -33.48 -7.54 2.56
CA SER A 397 -32.63 -7.33 3.74
C SER A 397 -31.66 -6.16 3.60
N LEU A 398 -31.08 -5.94 2.41
CA LEU A 398 -30.06 -4.91 2.20
C LEU A 398 -30.66 -3.57 1.76
N LEU A 399 -31.75 -3.58 0.98
CA LEU A 399 -32.36 -2.35 0.49
C LEU A 399 -32.72 -1.36 1.61
N PRO A 400 -33.37 -1.76 2.73
CA PRO A 400 -33.68 -0.81 3.80
C PRO A 400 -32.42 -0.16 4.38
N ALA A 401 -31.32 -0.91 4.47
CA ALA A 401 -30.06 -0.39 4.97
C ALA A 401 -29.37 0.53 3.94
N ILE A 402 -29.43 0.23 2.65
CA ILE A 402 -28.90 1.09 1.58
C ILE A 402 -29.64 2.43 1.55
N VAL A 403 -30.97 2.42 1.69
CA VAL A 403 -31.78 3.65 1.76
C VAL A 403 -31.41 4.49 3.00
N GLU A 404 -31.15 3.85 4.13
CA GLU A 404 -30.69 4.56 5.34
C GLU A 404 -29.29 5.18 5.14
N LEU A 405 -28.38 4.48 4.46
CA LEU A 405 -27.02 4.96 4.15
C LEU A 405 -26.98 6.03 3.06
N ALA A 406 -27.96 6.04 2.17
CA ALA A 406 -28.16 7.10 1.18
C ALA A 406 -28.34 8.48 1.82
N GLU A 407 -28.87 8.51 3.06
CA GLU A 407 -29.14 9.72 3.84
C GLU A 407 -28.18 9.90 5.03
N ASP A 408 -27.07 9.15 5.04
CA ASP A 408 -26.10 9.15 6.12
C ASP A 408 -25.56 10.57 6.41
N ARG A 409 -25.32 10.89 7.68
CA ARG A 409 -24.74 12.18 8.09
C ARG A 409 -23.36 12.41 7.47
N HIS A 410 -22.55 11.36 7.36
CA HIS A 410 -21.20 11.42 6.83
C HIS A 410 -21.22 11.32 5.30
N TRP A 411 -20.82 12.40 4.63
CA TRP A 411 -20.93 12.49 3.17
C TRP A 411 -20.14 11.41 2.42
N ARG A 412 -19.00 10.94 2.92
CA ARG A 412 -18.27 9.85 2.25
C ARG A 412 -19.08 8.55 2.18
N VAL A 413 -19.93 8.28 3.17
CA VAL A 413 -20.83 7.11 3.15
C VAL A 413 -21.87 7.30 2.05
N ARG A 414 -22.49 8.48 1.97
CA ARG A 414 -23.42 8.81 0.86
C ARG A 414 -22.74 8.67 -0.50
N LEU A 415 -21.50 9.16 -0.64
CA LEU A 415 -20.72 9.05 -1.87
C LEU A 415 -20.51 7.59 -2.27
N ALA A 416 -20.09 6.73 -1.34
CA ALA A 416 -19.87 5.32 -1.61
C ALA A 416 -21.16 4.61 -2.06
N ILE A 417 -22.32 4.97 -1.50
CA ILE A 417 -23.61 4.47 -1.97
C ILE A 417 -23.92 4.95 -3.38
N ILE A 418 -23.71 6.23 -3.70
CA ILE A 418 -23.94 6.80 -5.03
C ILE A 418 -23.12 6.08 -6.11
N GLU A 419 -21.88 5.73 -5.81
CA GLU A 419 -21.01 4.98 -6.74
C GLU A 419 -21.48 3.54 -6.95
N TYR A 420 -22.15 2.96 -5.95
CA TYR A 420 -22.67 1.59 -5.99
C TYR A 420 -24.03 1.46 -6.68
N ILE A 421 -24.84 2.53 -6.70
CA ILE A 421 -26.19 2.53 -7.28
C ILE A 421 -26.29 2.01 -8.73
N PRO A 422 -25.39 2.35 -9.68
CA PRO A 422 -25.52 1.87 -11.06
C PRO A 422 -25.43 0.35 -11.16
N LEU A 423 -24.61 -0.27 -10.31
CA LEU A 423 -24.51 -1.73 -10.24
C LEU A 423 -25.78 -2.36 -9.65
N LEU A 424 -26.37 -1.74 -8.62
CA LEU A 424 -27.66 -2.17 -8.09
C LEU A 424 -28.79 -2.03 -9.12
N ALA A 425 -28.78 -0.94 -9.88
CA ALA A 425 -29.77 -0.64 -10.90
C ALA A 425 -29.75 -1.67 -12.03
N SER A 426 -28.56 -2.06 -12.51
CA SER A 426 -28.41 -3.10 -13.54
C SER A 426 -28.82 -4.49 -13.05
N GLN A 427 -28.68 -4.77 -11.76
CA GLN A 427 -29.00 -6.08 -11.17
C GLN A 427 -30.48 -6.21 -10.78
N LEU A 428 -31.11 -5.16 -10.26
CA LEU A 428 -32.49 -5.17 -9.78
C LEU A 428 -33.51 -4.84 -10.90
N GLY A 429 -33.05 -4.20 -11.98
CA GLY A 429 -33.87 -3.79 -13.11
C GLY A 429 -34.64 -2.48 -12.87
N VAL A 430 -35.16 -1.95 -13.97
CA VAL A 430 -35.77 -0.61 -14.07
C VAL A 430 -36.95 -0.42 -13.10
N GLY A 431 -37.91 -1.34 -13.11
CA GLY A 431 -39.15 -1.17 -12.33
C GLY A 431 -38.90 -1.11 -10.82
N PHE A 432 -37.92 -1.86 -10.31
CA PHE A 432 -37.55 -1.82 -8.90
C PHE A 432 -36.81 -0.52 -8.55
N PHE A 433 -35.94 -0.06 -9.44
CA PHE A 433 -35.20 1.18 -9.25
C PHE A 433 -36.14 2.38 -9.11
N ASP A 434 -37.13 2.48 -10.00
CA ASP A 434 -38.08 3.60 -10.01
C ASP A 434 -38.90 3.68 -8.72
N ASP A 435 -39.35 2.53 -8.19
CA ASP A 435 -40.19 2.46 -6.99
C ASP A 435 -39.45 2.80 -5.69
N LYS A 436 -38.14 2.57 -5.62
CA LYS A 436 -37.38 2.57 -4.34
C LYS A 436 -36.18 3.50 -4.30
N LEU A 437 -35.48 3.70 -5.42
CA LEU A 437 -34.18 4.40 -5.46
C LEU A 437 -34.21 5.67 -6.31
N GLY A 438 -35.12 5.78 -7.28
CA GLY A 438 -35.18 6.92 -8.20
C GLY A 438 -35.29 8.28 -7.49
N ALA A 439 -36.15 8.38 -6.46
CA ALA A 439 -36.30 9.62 -5.69
C ALA A 439 -35.01 10.04 -4.95
N LEU A 440 -34.24 9.07 -4.43
CA LEU A 440 -32.98 9.34 -3.73
C LEU A 440 -31.91 9.89 -4.68
N CYS A 441 -31.81 9.34 -5.89
CA CYS A 441 -30.91 9.85 -6.92
C CYS A 441 -31.15 11.33 -7.24
N MET A 442 -32.42 11.73 -7.29
CA MET A 442 -32.79 13.13 -7.54
C MET A 442 -32.53 14.02 -6.32
N GLN A 443 -32.71 13.50 -5.11
CA GLN A 443 -32.39 14.21 -3.87
C GLN A 443 -30.90 14.55 -3.75
N TRP A 444 -29.99 13.66 -4.18
CA TRP A 444 -28.55 13.91 -4.12
C TRP A 444 -28.06 15.05 -5.02
N LEU A 445 -28.79 15.37 -6.10
CA LEU A 445 -28.50 16.58 -6.90
C LEU A 445 -28.68 17.88 -6.09
N LYS A 446 -29.44 17.83 -4.99
CA LYS A 446 -29.63 18.94 -4.04
C LYS A 446 -28.84 18.76 -2.74
N ASP A 447 -27.87 17.86 -2.70
CA ASP A 447 -27.05 17.65 -1.49
C ASP A 447 -26.28 18.93 -1.13
N LYS A 448 -26.01 19.13 0.17
CA LYS A 448 -25.25 20.29 0.66
C LYS A 448 -23.78 20.25 0.21
N VAL A 449 -23.22 19.06 0.02
CA VAL A 449 -21.81 18.82 -0.34
C VAL A 449 -21.66 18.75 -1.86
N TYR A 450 -20.75 19.55 -2.42
CA TYR A 450 -20.50 19.57 -3.87
C TYR A 450 -20.11 18.20 -4.43
N SER A 451 -19.19 17.48 -3.78
CA SER A 451 -18.75 16.15 -4.23
C SER A 451 -19.90 15.14 -4.35
N ILE A 452 -20.95 15.28 -3.53
CA ILE A 452 -22.15 14.45 -3.64
C ILE A 452 -22.98 14.85 -4.86
N ARG A 453 -23.17 16.15 -5.08
CA ARG A 453 -23.88 16.66 -6.26
C ARG A 453 -23.19 16.26 -7.56
N ASP A 454 -21.86 16.32 -7.60
CA ASP A 454 -21.03 15.90 -8.72
C ASP A 454 -21.14 14.40 -8.99
N ALA A 455 -21.03 13.58 -7.94
CA ALA A 455 -21.22 12.14 -8.05
C ALA A 455 -22.65 11.78 -8.49
N ALA A 456 -23.66 12.49 -8.00
CA ALA A 456 -25.06 12.30 -8.39
C ALA A 456 -25.30 12.63 -9.87
N ALA A 457 -24.70 13.71 -10.39
CA ALA A 457 -24.79 14.04 -11.81
C ALA A 457 -24.16 12.95 -12.69
N ASN A 458 -23.00 12.42 -12.30
CA ASN A 458 -22.36 11.29 -12.97
C ASN A 458 -23.16 9.99 -12.82
N ASN A 459 -23.80 9.77 -11.67
CA ASN A 459 -24.66 8.61 -11.41
C ASN A 459 -25.87 8.61 -12.37
N ILE A 460 -26.54 9.75 -12.54
CA ILE A 460 -27.68 9.89 -13.46
C ILE A 460 -27.26 9.64 -14.91
N LYS A 461 -26.08 10.09 -15.33
CA LYS A 461 -25.51 9.75 -16.64
C LYS A 461 -25.40 8.23 -16.80
N ARG A 462 -24.79 7.53 -15.84
CA ARG A 462 -24.62 6.07 -15.89
C ARG A 462 -25.96 5.34 -15.91
N LEU A 463 -26.94 5.80 -15.14
CA LEU A 463 -28.30 5.25 -15.17
C LEU A 463 -28.97 5.43 -16.55
N ALA A 464 -28.78 6.58 -17.19
CA ALA A 464 -29.28 6.81 -18.54
C ALA A 464 -28.58 5.93 -19.59
N GLU A 465 -27.29 5.63 -19.41
CA GLU A 465 -26.55 4.68 -20.26
C GLU A 465 -27.07 3.24 -20.12
N GLU A 466 -27.41 2.82 -18.89
CA GLU A 466 -27.91 1.47 -18.59
C GLU A 466 -29.39 1.26 -18.99
N PHE A 467 -30.26 2.22 -18.67
CA PHE A 467 -31.71 2.09 -18.91
C PHE A 467 -32.18 2.71 -20.23
N GLY A 468 -31.29 3.45 -20.90
CA GLY A 468 -31.54 4.04 -22.21
C GLY A 468 -32.24 5.40 -22.19
N PRO A 469 -32.31 6.05 -23.36
CA PRO A 469 -32.78 7.42 -23.50
C PRO A 469 -34.27 7.60 -23.23
N ASP A 470 -35.11 6.61 -23.57
CA ASP A 470 -36.56 6.68 -23.35
C ASP A 470 -36.90 6.71 -21.86
N TRP A 471 -36.20 5.89 -21.06
CA TRP A 471 -36.36 5.89 -19.60
C TRP A 471 -35.90 7.22 -19.00
N ALA A 472 -34.72 7.71 -19.42
CA ALA A 472 -34.21 8.99 -18.95
C ALA A 472 -35.17 10.15 -19.29
N MET A 473 -35.80 10.10 -20.46
CA MET A 473 -36.80 11.08 -20.89
C MET A 473 -38.05 11.08 -20.00
N GLN A 474 -38.47 9.93 -19.50
CA GLN A 474 -39.64 9.80 -18.62
C GLN A 474 -39.35 10.15 -17.16
N HIS A 475 -38.17 9.76 -16.65
CA HIS A 475 -37.89 9.80 -15.21
C HIS A 475 -36.88 10.88 -14.79
N ILE A 476 -35.89 11.19 -15.63
CA ILE A 476 -34.81 12.15 -15.31
C ILE A 476 -35.17 13.56 -15.80
N ILE A 477 -35.59 13.69 -17.06
CA ILE A 477 -35.81 15.00 -17.70
C ILE A 477 -36.83 15.87 -16.95
N PRO A 478 -37.98 15.36 -16.46
CA PRO A 478 -38.91 16.16 -15.67
C PRO A 478 -38.30 16.76 -14.40
N GLN A 479 -37.36 16.05 -13.76
CA GLN A 479 -36.69 16.50 -12.55
C GLN A 479 -35.65 17.58 -12.86
N VAL A 480 -34.89 17.39 -13.94
CA VAL A 480 -33.96 18.40 -14.48
C VAL A 480 -34.69 19.71 -14.83
N LEU A 481 -35.88 19.60 -15.43
CA LEU A 481 -36.74 20.74 -15.78
C LEU A 481 -37.19 21.54 -14.57
N ASP A 482 -37.59 20.87 -13.49
CA ASP A 482 -37.98 21.53 -12.24
C ASP A 482 -36.78 22.22 -11.57
N MET A 483 -35.69 21.47 -11.42
CA MET A 483 -34.52 21.90 -10.65
C MET A 483 -33.71 23.05 -11.28
N ILE A 484 -33.76 23.24 -12.60
CA ILE A 484 -33.06 24.37 -13.23
C ILE A 484 -33.65 25.73 -12.82
N THR A 485 -34.88 25.74 -12.29
CA THR A 485 -35.57 26.95 -11.80
C THR A 485 -35.39 27.19 -10.31
N ASP A 486 -34.63 26.33 -9.61
CA ASP A 486 -34.46 26.39 -8.16
C ASP A 486 -33.84 27.75 -7.72
N PRO A 487 -34.33 28.37 -6.64
CA PRO A 487 -33.79 29.67 -6.17
C PRO A 487 -32.30 29.61 -5.81
N HIS A 488 -31.77 28.45 -5.42
CA HIS A 488 -30.37 28.28 -5.06
C HIS A 488 -29.48 28.05 -6.29
N TYR A 489 -28.59 29.00 -6.59
CA TYR A 489 -27.75 28.93 -7.79
C TYR A 489 -26.84 27.70 -7.83
N LEU A 490 -26.40 27.17 -6.68
CA LEU A 490 -25.57 25.95 -6.65
C LEU A 490 -26.30 24.74 -7.24
N TYR A 491 -27.62 24.62 -7.03
CA TYR A 491 -28.40 23.51 -7.57
C TYR A 491 -28.65 23.70 -9.06
N ARG A 492 -28.92 24.95 -9.50
CA ARG A 492 -28.99 25.29 -10.93
C ARG A 492 -27.69 24.95 -11.67
N MET A 493 -26.54 25.24 -11.05
CA MET A 493 -25.22 24.90 -11.60
C MET A 493 -25.01 23.39 -11.70
N THR A 494 -25.40 22.61 -10.68
CA THR A 494 -25.36 21.14 -10.73
C THR A 494 -26.24 20.61 -11.86
N ILE A 495 -27.41 21.20 -12.11
CA ILE A 495 -28.26 20.79 -13.23
C ILE A 495 -27.62 21.09 -14.58
N LEU A 496 -26.98 22.24 -14.75
CA LEU A 496 -26.22 22.54 -15.98
C LEU A 496 -25.12 21.49 -16.24
N GLN A 497 -24.44 21.04 -15.19
CA GLN A 497 -23.47 19.96 -15.28
C GLN A 497 -24.13 18.60 -15.60
N ALA A 498 -25.27 18.28 -14.99
CA ALA A 498 -26.00 17.06 -15.32
C ALA A 498 -26.45 17.06 -16.80
N ILE A 499 -26.86 18.21 -17.33
CA ILE A 499 -27.25 18.38 -18.74
C ILE A 499 -26.06 18.09 -19.67
N SER A 500 -24.86 18.62 -19.39
CA SER A 500 -23.69 18.34 -20.24
C SER A 500 -23.28 16.88 -20.21
N LEU A 501 -23.49 16.18 -19.10
CA LEU A 501 -23.22 14.74 -18.97
C LEU A 501 -24.29 13.87 -19.65
N LEU A 502 -25.55 14.29 -19.65
CA LEU A 502 -26.68 13.55 -20.23
C LEU A 502 -26.80 13.72 -21.75
N ALA A 503 -26.45 14.89 -22.29
CA ALA A 503 -26.62 15.18 -23.71
C ALA A 503 -25.97 14.15 -24.66
N PRO A 504 -24.74 13.65 -24.42
CA PRO A 504 -24.15 12.61 -25.26
C PRO A 504 -24.92 11.29 -25.26
N VAL A 505 -25.60 10.98 -24.15
CA VAL A 505 -26.35 9.72 -23.94
C VAL A 505 -27.73 9.78 -24.59
N LEU A 506 -28.38 10.95 -24.57
CA LEU A 506 -29.73 11.15 -25.09
C LEU A 506 -29.79 11.41 -26.61
N GLY A 507 -28.65 11.72 -27.23
CA GLY A 507 -28.54 11.98 -28.66
C GLY A 507 -29.02 13.38 -29.10
N SER A 508 -28.79 13.69 -30.38
CA SER A 508 -29.02 15.03 -30.98
C SER A 508 -30.47 15.52 -30.84
N GLU A 509 -31.45 14.66 -31.11
CA GLU A 509 -32.87 15.04 -31.18
C GLU A 509 -33.43 15.45 -29.81
N ILE A 510 -33.23 14.62 -28.78
CA ILE A 510 -33.70 14.89 -27.42
C ILE A 510 -32.94 16.09 -26.83
N THR A 511 -31.61 16.14 -27.06
CA THR A 511 -30.78 17.26 -26.61
C THR A 511 -31.26 18.58 -27.20
N SER A 512 -31.52 18.63 -28.51
CA SER A 512 -31.97 19.84 -29.20
C SER A 512 -33.37 20.27 -28.80
N SER A 513 -34.30 19.32 -28.64
CA SER A 513 -35.71 19.62 -28.39
C SER A 513 -36.06 19.88 -26.91
N LYS A 514 -35.30 19.29 -25.97
CA LYS A 514 -35.63 19.31 -24.53
C LYS A 514 -34.58 19.97 -23.66
N LEU A 515 -33.30 19.68 -23.87
CA LEU A 515 -32.22 20.18 -23.01
C LEU A 515 -31.75 21.58 -23.41
N LEU A 516 -31.51 21.80 -24.70
CA LEU A 516 -31.00 23.06 -25.21
C LEU A 516 -31.88 24.27 -24.84
N PRO A 517 -33.22 24.23 -24.95
CA PRO A 517 -34.06 25.36 -24.55
C PRO A 517 -33.86 25.79 -23.09
N LEU A 518 -33.53 24.84 -22.20
CA LEU A 518 -33.28 25.11 -20.78
C LEU A 518 -31.95 25.83 -20.57
N VAL A 519 -30.92 25.37 -21.27
CA VAL A 519 -29.59 25.98 -21.24
C VAL A 519 -29.65 27.41 -21.79
N ILE A 520 -30.39 27.63 -22.88
CA ILE A 520 -30.62 28.95 -23.45
C ILE A 520 -31.41 29.85 -22.48
N ASN A 521 -32.44 29.33 -21.80
CA ASN A 521 -33.15 30.13 -20.81
C ASN A 521 -32.27 30.49 -19.61
N ALA A 522 -31.38 29.58 -19.19
CA ALA A 522 -30.43 29.81 -18.11
C ALA A 522 -29.33 30.84 -18.46
N SER A 523 -29.11 31.19 -19.74
CA SER A 523 -28.19 32.26 -20.13
C SER A 523 -28.61 33.63 -19.59
N LYS A 524 -29.91 33.78 -19.28
CA LYS A 524 -30.53 34.99 -18.74
C LYS A 524 -30.55 35.03 -17.21
N ASP A 525 -29.90 34.08 -16.54
CA ASP A 525 -29.82 34.04 -15.08
C ASP A 525 -29.17 35.33 -14.54
N ARG A 526 -29.54 35.73 -13.32
CA ARG A 526 -28.96 36.93 -12.68
C ARG A 526 -27.54 36.69 -12.16
N VAL A 527 -27.18 35.43 -11.95
CA VAL A 527 -25.90 35.02 -11.35
C VAL A 527 -24.87 34.74 -12.46
N PRO A 528 -23.75 35.50 -12.52
CA PRO A 528 -22.71 35.28 -13.54
C PRO A 528 -22.17 33.85 -13.58
N ASN A 529 -22.06 33.18 -12.43
CA ASN A 529 -21.64 31.79 -12.34
C ASN A 529 -22.51 30.83 -13.14
N ILE A 530 -23.81 31.11 -13.25
CA ILE A 530 -24.70 30.30 -14.08
C ILE A 530 -24.43 30.59 -15.55
N LYS A 531 -24.33 31.88 -15.93
CA LYS A 531 -24.11 32.31 -17.31
C LYS A 531 -22.80 31.76 -17.91
N PHE A 532 -21.68 31.80 -17.19
CA PHE A 532 -20.44 31.26 -17.75
C PHE A 532 -20.45 29.73 -17.80
N ASN A 533 -21.16 29.05 -16.90
CA ASN A 533 -21.37 27.61 -17.01
C ASN A 533 -22.30 27.26 -18.17
N VAL A 534 -23.29 28.10 -18.49
CA VAL A 534 -24.09 27.97 -19.71
C VAL A 534 -23.18 28.01 -20.94
N ALA A 535 -22.23 28.94 -21.02
CA ALA A 535 -21.27 28.97 -22.12
C ALA A 535 -20.46 27.67 -22.24
N LYS A 536 -20.00 27.11 -21.12
CA LYS A 536 -19.30 25.80 -21.09
C LYS A 536 -20.18 24.64 -21.53
N VAL A 537 -21.45 24.60 -21.07
CA VAL A 537 -22.40 23.56 -21.49
C VAL A 537 -22.67 23.67 -22.97
N LEU A 538 -22.98 24.87 -23.48
CA LEU A 538 -23.19 25.12 -24.91
C LEU A 538 -21.98 24.65 -25.73
N GLN A 539 -20.75 24.90 -25.27
CA GLN A 539 -19.54 24.39 -25.90
C GLN A 539 -19.54 22.87 -26.01
N SER A 540 -19.91 22.16 -24.94
CA SER A 540 -20.00 20.68 -24.95
C SER A 540 -21.13 20.11 -25.80
N LEU A 541 -22.17 20.91 -26.10
CA LEU A 541 -23.29 20.49 -26.93
C LEU A 541 -23.01 20.61 -28.44
N ILE A 542 -22.07 21.47 -28.86
CA ILE A 542 -21.69 21.69 -30.26
C ILE A 542 -21.45 20.37 -31.03
N PRO A 543 -20.65 19.40 -30.54
CA PRO A 543 -20.40 18.16 -31.28
C PRO A 543 -21.58 17.18 -31.29
N ILE A 544 -22.66 17.46 -30.54
CA ILE A 544 -23.78 16.53 -30.33
C ILE A 544 -24.98 16.91 -31.20
N VAL A 545 -25.23 18.22 -31.37
CA VAL A 545 -26.41 18.74 -32.09
C VAL A 545 -26.08 19.05 -33.55
N ASP A 546 -27.12 19.12 -34.38
CA ASP A 546 -26.96 19.41 -35.80
C ASP A 546 -26.39 20.83 -36.03
N GLN A 547 -25.60 20.98 -37.10
CA GLN A 547 -24.96 22.25 -37.46
C GLN A 547 -25.97 23.40 -37.61
N SER A 548 -27.20 23.12 -38.05
CA SER A 548 -28.27 24.11 -38.14
C SER A 548 -28.71 24.65 -36.77
N VAL A 549 -28.72 23.80 -35.73
CA VAL A 549 -29.03 24.18 -34.35
C VAL A 549 -27.89 25.01 -33.75
N VAL A 550 -26.64 24.63 -34.07
CA VAL A 550 -25.45 25.40 -33.67
C VAL A 550 -25.55 26.83 -34.20
N GLU A 551 -25.86 27.00 -35.48
CA GLU A 551 -25.91 28.32 -36.13
C GLU A 551 -27.10 29.17 -35.73
N ASN A 552 -28.29 28.56 -35.65
CA ASN A 552 -29.52 29.31 -35.44
C ASN A 552 -29.84 29.57 -33.97
N THR A 553 -29.23 28.82 -33.03
CA THR A 553 -29.60 28.88 -31.61
C THR A 553 -28.40 29.04 -30.69
N ILE A 554 -27.38 28.17 -30.79
CA ILE A 554 -26.23 28.20 -29.87
C ILE A 554 -25.36 29.44 -30.09
N ARG A 555 -24.95 29.69 -31.34
CA ARG A 555 -24.06 30.81 -31.69
C ARG A 555 -24.65 32.18 -31.33
N PRO A 556 -25.92 32.52 -31.63
CA PRO A 556 -26.52 33.78 -31.20
C PRO A 556 -26.48 33.97 -29.68
N CYS A 557 -26.76 32.91 -28.92
CA CYS A 557 -26.71 32.97 -27.46
C CYS A 557 -25.29 33.18 -26.93
N LEU A 558 -24.28 32.55 -27.55
CA LEU A 558 -22.88 32.74 -27.17
C LEU A 558 -22.38 34.16 -27.51
N VAL A 559 -22.85 34.74 -28.63
CA VAL A 559 -22.55 36.15 -28.97
C VAL A 559 -23.12 37.09 -27.91
N GLU A 560 -24.37 36.89 -27.49
CA GLU A 560 -24.99 37.69 -26.41
C GLU A 560 -24.18 37.57 -25.10
N LEU A 561 -23.76 36.35 -24.73
CA LEU A 561 -22.91 36.14 -23.54
C LEU A 561 -21.50 36.74 -23.69
N SER A 562 -20.97 36.88 -24.90
CA SER A 562 -19.67 37.51 -25.14
C SER A 562 -19.66 39.03 -24.90
N GLU A 563 -20.84 39.63 -24.82
CA GLU A 563 -21.06 41.04 -24.49
C GLU A 563 -21.45 41.27 -23.01
N ASP A 564 -21.49 40.21 -22.20
CA ASP A 564 -21.89 40.30 -20.78
C ASP A 564 -20.94 41.20 -19.96
N PRO A 565 -21.43 41.95 -18.96
CA PRO A 565 -20.56 42.76 -18.11
C PRO A 565 -19.52 41.95 -17.32
N ASP A 566 -19.78 40.67 -17.04
CA ASP A 566 -18.88 39.81 -16.29
C ASP A 566 -17.71 39.27 -17.15
N VAL A 567 -16.49 39.34 -16.62
CA VAL A 567 -15.27 38.96 -17.36
C VAL A 567 -15.23 37.46 -17.66
N ASP A 568 -15.63 36.61 -16.72
CA ASP A 568 -15.57 35.16 -16.87
C ASP A 568 -16.63 34.69 -17.87
N VAL A 569 -17.82 35.30 -17.86
CA VAL A 569 -18.88 35.03 -18.85
C VAL A 569 -18.37 35.30 -20.26
N ARG A 570 -17.75 36.47 -20.49
CA ARG A 570 -17.18 36.81 -21.80
C ARG A 570 -16.06 35.87 -22.22
N PHE A 571 -15.18 35.50 -21.29
CA PHE A 571 -14.06 34.60 -21.55
C PHE A 571 -14.56 33.22 -22.03
N PHE A 572 -15.45 32.57 -21.27
CA PHE A 572 -15.96 31.25 -21.62
C PHE A 572 -16.87 31.28 -22.86
N ALA A 573 -17.64 32.35 -23.07
CA ALA A 573 -18.43 32.53 -24.29
C ALA A 573 -17.55 32.66 -25.55
N SER A 574 -16.48 33.45 -25.46
CA SER A 574 -15.52 33.61 -26.57
C SER A 574 -14.80 32.30 -26.89
N GLN A 575 -14.42 31.54 -25.85
CA GLN A 575 -13.81 30.22 -26.02
C GLN A 575 -14.78 29.23 -26.71
N ALA A 576 -16.05 29.24 -26.31
CA ALA A 576 -17.07 28.40 -26.93
C ALA A 576 -17.35 28.76 -28.40
N LEU A 577 -17.35 30.05 -28.75
CA LEU A 577 -17.47 30.54 -30.13
C LEU A 577 -16.32 30.04 -31.01
N GLN A 578 -15.08 30.10 -30.51
CA GLN A 578 -13.92 29.57 -31.22
C GLN A 578 -14.04 28.07 -31.49
N SER A 579 -14.54 27.30 -30.51
CA SER A 579 -14.82 25.87 -30.72
C SER A 579 -15.90 25.62 -31.77
N SER A 580 -16.95 26.46 -31.82
CA SER A 580 -17.97 26.38 -32.87
C SER A 580 -17.40 26.65 -34.27
N ASP A 581 -16.48 27.61 -34.39
CA ASP A 581 -15.80 27.93 -35.65
C ASP A 581 -14.85 26.82 -36.11
N GLN A 582 -14.16 26.17 -35.18
CA GLN A 582 -13.32 25.01 -35.47
C GLN A 582 -14.13 23.79 -35.92
N ALA A 583 -15.27 23.52 -35.28
CA ALA A 583 -16.15 22.41 -35.66
C ALA A 583 -16.65 22.54 -37.11
N LYS A 584 -17.00 23.76 -37.53
CA LYS A 584 -17.35 24.08 -38.93
C LYS A 584 -16.24 23.80 -39.95
N MET A 585 -14.98 23.92 -39.56
CA MET A 585 -13.84 23.72 -40.46
C MET A 585 -13.48 22.24 -40.64
N SER A 586 -13.94 21.37 -39.74
CA SER A 586 -13.67 19.93 -39.70
C SER A 586 -14.80 19.03 -40.22
N SER A 587 -16.02 19.58 -40.35
CA SER A 587 -17.21 18.96 -40.94
C SER A 587 -17.36 19.37 -42.40
#